data_AF-A0A836PKB1-F1
#
_entry.id   AF-A0A836PKB1-F1
#
_cell.length_a   1.000
_cell.length_b   1.000
_cell.length_c   1.000
_cell.angle_alpha   90.00
_cell.angle_beta   90.00
_cell.angle_gamma   90.00
#
_symmetry.space_group_name_H-M   'P 1'
#
loop_
_entity.id
_entity.type
_entity.pdbx_description
1 polymer ?
#
loop_
_entity_poly.entity_id
_entity_poly.type
_entity_poly.pdbx_seq_one_letter_code
_entity_poly.pdbx_strand_id
1 'polypeptide(L)'
;MEKNIQSRLSTKTIRPSILLMDGLNHLMKLKNLKQRNQLKRQLKMITKNDLVLDAYEEMRVSGITVSPDSGEVVSAVKRMDSMVLGWQNKGICLSYVRSTGYSDIDPNQDSGINDVNALAVVLNLAKALCPMFGKQADRETRVNAKTAYEGLFSPELTMRDPTPYQPTGAGESFFFGNRISGYCFNYFQTLDESAPDYCTTKDIITGQIEFYGVDFSAYLNEVDGDLIFSFTVEDGEGVKILDSFQSGQYINLEAQGGKVGFSQVLVTITTTSGRVLPENVNFNVIAT
;
A
#
# COMPACT_ATOMS: atom_id res chain seq x y z
N MET A 1 -46.57 -16.59 -77.09
CA MET A 1 -47.13 -15.39 -76.44
C MET A 1 -46.99 -15.61 -74.95
N GLU A 2 -46.16 -14.82 -74.27
CA GLU A 2 -46.46 -14.20 -72.97
C GLU A 2 -45.22 -13.47 -72.48
N LYS A 3 -45.40 -12.17 -72.27
CA LYS A 3 -44.41 -11.21 -71.76
C LYS A 3 -44.62 -11.08 -70.24
N ASN A 4 -43.64 -10.43 -69.60
CA ASN A 4 -43.84 -9.45 -68.52
C ASN A 4 -44.05 -10.08 -67.11
N ILE A 5 -43.50 -9.63 -65.97
CA ILE A 5 -42.88 -8.38 -65.51
C ILE A 5 -41.93 -8.75 -64.34
N GLN A 6 -40.65 -8.37 -64.41
CA GLN A 6 -39.79 -8.30 -63.21
C GLN A 6 -39.81 -6.86 -62.68
N SER A 7 -40.46 -6.65 -61.54
CA SER A 7 -40.47 -5.37 -60.82
C SER A 7 -39.18 -5.22 -60.00
N ARG A 8 -38.47 -4.12 -60.27
CA ARG A 8 -37.26 -3.71 -59.55
C ARG A 8 -37.66 -3.02 -58.25
N LEU A 9 -37.38 -3.63 -57.10
CA LEU A 9 -37.29 -2.92 -55.82
C LEU A 9 -35.83 -2.49 -55.61
N SER A 10 -35.56 -1.24 -55.99
CA SER A 10 -34.29 -0.55 -55.74
C SER A 10 -34.21 -0.17 -54.25
N THR A 11 -33.52 -0.98 -53.46
CA THR A 11 -33.13 -0.62 -52.09
C THR A 11 -32.10 0.49 -52.14
N LYS A 12 -32.57 1.72 -51.85
CA LYS A 12 -31.75 2.92 -51.80
C LYS A 12 -30.84 2.82 -50.56
N THR A 13 -29.59 2.40 -50.76
CA THR A 13 -28.56 2.40 -49.72
C THR A 13 -28.27 3.84 -49.31
N ILE A 14 -28.88 4.28 -48.20
CA ILE A 14 -28.61 5.57 -47.57
C ILE A 14 -27.21 5.48 -46.99
N ARG A 15 -26.22 6.07 -47.69
CA ARG A 15 -24.87 6.24 -47.13
C ARG A 15 -24.99 7.26 -45.99
N PRO A 16 -24.66 6.91 -44.74
CA PRO A 16 -24.63 7.89 -43.66
C PRO A 16 -23.58 8.95 -43.99
N SER A 17 -24.01 10.20 -43.97
CA SER A 17 -23.22 11.39 -44.24
C SER A 17 -21.95 11.39 -43.38
N ILE A 18 -20.78 11.41 -44.01
CA ILE A 18 -19.45 11.40 -43.37
C ILE A 18 -19.32 12.50 -42.29
N LEU A 19 -20.03 13.61 -42.44
CA LEU A 19 -20.06 14.73 -41.47
C LEU A 19 -20.71 14.39 -40.11
N LEU A 20 -21.51 13.33 -39.98
CA LEU A 20 -22.12 12.95 -38.69
C LEU A 20 -21.23 12.04 -37.84
N MET A 21 -20.25 11.36 -38.43
CA MET A 21 -19.36 10.45 -37.70
C MET A 21 -18.26 11.19 -36.92
N ASP A 22 -17.77 12.33 -37.43
CA ASP A 22 -16.74 13.13 -36.74
C ASP A 22 -17.26 13.79 -35.46
N GLY A 23 -18.54 14.21 -35.43
CA GLY A 23 -19.16 14.80 -34.24
C GLY A 23 -19.34 13.79 -33.09
N LEU A 24 -19.65 12.53 -33.41
CA LEU A 24 -19.80 11.46 -32.42
C LEU A 24 -18.47 11.06 -31.78
N ASN A 25 -17.39 11.00 -32.56
CA ASN A 25 -16.04 10.73 -32.03
C ASN A 25 -15.55 11.85 -31.09
N HIS A 26 -15.85 13.11 -31.42
CA HIS A 26 -15.53 14.24 -30.54
C HIS A 26 -16.32 14.21 -29.23
N LEU A 27 -17.62 13.87 -29.28
CA LEU A 27 -18.48 13.74 -28.09
C LEU A 27 -18.06 12.57 -27.18
N MET A 28 -17.64 11.43 -27.73
CA MET A 28 -17.09 10.32 -26.94
C MET A 28 -15.77 10.71 -26.27
N LYS A 29 -14.90 11.46 -26.96
CA LYS A 29 -13.62 11.94 -26.40
C LYS A 29 -13.83 12.89 -25.21
N LEU A 30 -14.82 13.78 -25.30
CA LEU A 30 -15.18 14.71 -24.22
C LEU A 30 -15.79 14.02 -23.00
N LYS A 31 -16.64 13.00 -23.18
CA LYS A 31 -17.20 12.23 -22.06
C LYS A 31 -16.11 11.50 -21.28
N ASN A 32 -15.15 10.88 -21.99
CA ASN A 32 -14.01 10.20 -21.37
C ASN A 32 -13.08 11.17 -20.61
N LEU A 33 -12.88 12.39 -21.09
CA LEU A 33 -12.09 13.42 -20.39
C LEU A 33 -12.75 13.88 -19.09
N LYS A 34 -14.08 14.07 -19.10
CA LYS A 34 -14.83 14.45 -17.90
C LYS A 34 -14.84 13.34 -16.85
N GLN A 35 -15.02 12.08 -17.26
CA GLN A 35 -14.92 10.91 -16.38
C GLN A 35 -13.51 10.75 -15.81
N ARG A 36 -12.45 10.89 -16.62
CA ARG A 36 -11.06 10.86 -16.13
C ARG A 36 -10.76 11.96 -15.12
N ASN A 37 -11.27 13.17 -15.34
CA ASN A 37 -11.10 14.27 -14.39
C ASN A 37 -11.96 14.11 -13.12
N GLN A 38 -13.11 13.43 -13.20
CA GLN A 38 -13.90 13.06 -12.02
C GLN A 38 -13.23 11.94 -11.21
N LEU A 39 -12.68 10.92 -11.86
CA LEU A 39 -11.89 9.86 -11.21
C LEU A 39 -10.61 10.40 -10.58
N LYS A 40 -9.88 11.29 -11.28
CA LYS A 40 -8.72 12.01 -10.71
C LYS A 40 -9.09 12.95 -9.56
N ARG A 41 -10.34 13.41 -9.48
CA ARG A 41 -10.85 14.19 -8.34
C ARG A 41 -11.31 13.31 -7.18
N GLN A 42 -11.64 12.04 -7.42
CA GLN A 42 -12.03 11.09 -6.38
C GLN A 42 -10.84 10.46 -5.66
N LEU A 43 -9.65 10.46 -6.26
CA LEU A 43 -8.38 10.17 -5.59
C LEU A 43 -7.67 11.50 -5.28
N LYS A 44 -8.16 12.25 -4.30
CA LYS A 44 -7.39 13.38 -3.76
C LYS A 44 -6.25 12.79 -2.94
N MET A 45 -5.08 12.63 -3.57
CA MET A 45 -3.86 12.22 -2.89
C MET A 45 -3.56 13.24 -1.77
N ILE A 46 -3.34 12.75 -0.55
CA ILE A 46 -2.99 13.60 0.60
C ILE A 46 -1.52 13.93 0.48
N THR A 47 -1.19 15.21 0.25
CA THR A 47 0.20 15.64 0.20
C THR A 47 0.78 15.78 1.61
N LYS A 48 2.12 15.71 1.72
CA LYS A 48 2.82 15.97 2.99
C LYS A 48 2.54 17.37 3.51
N ASN A 49 2.44 18.36 2.62
CA ASN A 49 2.10 19.73 2.95
C ASN A 49 0.70 19.83 3.57
N ASP A 50 -0.29 19.12 3.03
CA ASP A 50 -1.65 19.12 3.59
C ASP A 50 -1.64 18.64 5.05
N LEU A 51 -0.95 17.53 5.35
CA LEU A 51 -0.82 17.00 6.72
C LEU A 51 -0.13 17.97 7.68
N VAL A 52 0.90 18.66 7.20
CA VAL A 52 1.63 19.66 7.99
C VAL A 52 0.74 20.87 8.27
N LEU A 53 0.03 21.37 7.25
CA LEU A 53 -0.89 22.49 7.39
C LEU A 53 -2.02 22.15 8.38
N ASP A 54 -2.61 20.96 8.28
CA ASP A 54 -3.62 20.48 9.21
C ASP A 54 -3.07 20.40 10.65
N ALA A 55 -1.79 20.02 10.83
CA ALA A 55 -1.15 20.00 12.14
C ALA A 55 -0.95 21.41 12.70
N TYR A 56 -0.59 22.37 11.86
CA TYR A 56 -0.53 23.79 12.25
C TYR A 56 -1.94 24.34 12.56
N GLU A 57 -2.99 23.90 11.85
CA GLU A 57 -4.37 24.26 12.16
C GLU A 57 -4.81 23.76 13.54
N GLU A 58 -4.46 22.53 13.90
CA GLU A 58 -4.71 22.01 15.25
C GLU A 58 -3.96 22.85 16.32
N MET A 59 -2.74 23.27 16.03
CA MET A 59 -1.98 24.18 16.92
C MET A 59 -2.63 25.57 17.06
N ARG A 60 -3.43 26.01 16.08
CA ARG A 60 -4.18 27.29 16.17
C ARG A 60 -5.27 27.22 17.23
N VAL A 61 -5.91 26.06 17.42
CA VAL A 61 -6.87 25.85 18.52
C VAL A 61 -6.21 26.11 19.87
N SER A 62 -4.89 25.84 19.98
CA SER A 62 -4.08 26.09 21.18
C SER A 62 -3.56 27.54 21.32
N GLY A 63 -3.94 28.47 20.44
CA GLY A 63 -3.53 29.88 20.51
C GLY A 63 -2.12 30.18 19.97
N ILE A 64 -1.62 29.37 19.03
CA ILE A 64 -0.40 29.66 18.24
C ILE A 64 -0.84 30.24 16.87
N THR A 65 -0.30 31.39 16.48
CA THR A 65 -0.63 32.09 15.22
C THR A 65 0.29 31.66 14.07
N VAL A 66 -0.05 31.68 12.77
CA VAL A 66 -1.31 31.84 11.98
C VAL A 66 -1.13 31.15 10.60
N SER A 67 0.10 31.00 10.11
CA SER A 67 0.41 30.38 8.82
C SER A 67 1.93 30.13 8.77
N PRO A 68 2.39 28.87 8.61
CA PRO A 68 3.82 28.57 8.63
C PRO A 68 4.54 29.16 7.41
N ASP A 69 5.78 29.60 7.60
CA ASP A 69 6.66 29.93 6.48
C ASP A 69 7.09 28.65 5.73
N SER A 70 7.47 28.79 4.47
CA SER A 70 8.00 27.70 3.64
C SER A 70 9.15 26.93 4.32
N GLY A 71 10.05 27.61 5.05
CA GLY A 71 11.11 26.96 5.80
C GLY A 71 10.61 26.14 6.99
N GLU A 72 9.56 26.62 7.67
CA GLU A 72 8.92 25.92 8.79
C GLU A 72 8.19 24.67 8.30
N VAL A 73 7.50 24.74 7.17
CA VAL A 73 6.86 23.59 6.53
C VAL A 73 7.89 22.49 6.24
N VAL A 74 9.02 22.82 5.62
CA VAL A 74 10.09 21.84 5.34
C VAL A 74 10.63 21.22 6.63
N SER A 75 10.83 22.03 7.68
CA SER A 75 11.26 21.53 8.99
C SER A 75 10.20 20.64 9.66
N ALA A 76 8.92 20.93 9.47
CA ALA A 76 7.82 20.12 9.98
C ALA A 76 7.72 18.79 9.23
N VAL A 77 7.87 18.78 7.90
CA VAL A 77 7.95 17.54 7.10
C VAL A 77 9.11 16.66 7.55
N LYS A 78 10.31 17.23 7.84
CA LYS A 78 11.45 16.48 8.42
C LYS A 78 11.06 15.75 9.71
N ARG A 79 10.31 16.43 10.56
CA ARG A 79 9.89 15.90 11.86
C ARG A 79 8.80 14.86 11.71
N MET A 80 7.89 15.05 10.75
CA MET A 80 6.89 14.06 10.35
C MET A 80 7.57 12.79 9.80
N ASP A 81 8.52 12.92 8.88
CA ASP A 81 9.32 11.80 8.34
C ASP A 81 9.97 11.01 9.50
N SER A 82 10.64 11.71 10.42
CA SER A 82 11.30 11.08 11.58
C SER A 82 10.31 10.39 12.52
N MET A 83 9.13 11.00 12.72
CA MET A 83 8.08 10.47 13.58
C MET A 83 7.48 9.19 12.99
N VAL A 84 7.11 9.21 11.71
CA VAL A 84 6.50 8.06 11.02
C VAL A 84 7.48 6.91 10.88
N LEU A 85 8.75 7.18 10.53
CA LEU A 85 9.80 6.15 10.53
C LEU A 85 10.02 5.55 11.93
N GLY A 86 9.92 6.36 12.98
CA GLY A 86 9.96 5.89 14.36
C GLY A 86 8.79 4.96 14.72
N TRP A 87 7.64 5.11 14.07
CA TRP A 87 6.49 4.21 14.22
C TRP A 87 6.66 2.93 13.41
N GLN A 88 7.23 3.03 12.21
CA GLN A 88 7.59 1.87 11.39
C GLN A 88 8.56 0.95 12.12
N ASN A 89 9.55 1.51 12.83
CA ASN A 89 10.48 0.74 13.68
C ASN A 89 9.78 0.03 14.87
N LYS A 90 8.57 0.45 15.24
CA LYS A 90 7.73 -0.21 16.25
C LYS A 90 6.75 -1.21 15.64
N GLY A 91 6.86 -1.49 14.34
CA GLY A 91 5.96 -2.38 13.61
C GLY A 91 4.65 -1.74 13.17
N ILE A 92 4.51 -0.41 13.25
CA ILE A 92 3.32 0.28 12.74
C ILE A 92 3.54 0.61 11.26
N CYS A 93 2.81 -0.09 10.40
CA CYS A 93 2.92 0.06 8.96
C CYS A 93 1.91 1.07 8.44
N LEU A 94 2.37 2.29 8.23
CA LEU A 94 1.67 3.26 7.41
C LEU A 94 2.25 3.14 5.99
N SER A 95 1.41 3.17 4.95
CA SER A 95 1.84 3.19 3.53
C SER A 95 2.54 4.51 3.14
N TYR A 96 3.28 5.09 4.08
CA TYR A 96 3.89 6.40 3.99
C TYR A 96 5.08 6.41 3.03
N VAL A 97 5.05 7.32 2.07
CA VAL A 97 6.13 7.53 1.11
C VAL A 97 7.16 8.48 1.71
N ARG A 98 8.29 7.92 2.15
CA ARG A 98 9.41 8.70 2.69
C ARG A 98 10.04 9.59 1.63
N SER A 99 10.63 10.70 2.07
CA SER A 99 11.50 11.53 1.24
C SER A 99 12.79 10.74 0.89
N THR A 100 13.36 10.99 -0.29
CA THR A 100 14.57 10.28 -0.80
C THR A 100 15.75 10.43 0.16
N GLY A 101 15.88 11.58 0.81
CA GLY A 101 16.88 11.86 1.83
C GLY A 101 16.48 12.99 2.77
N TYR A 102 17.33 13.25 3.77
CA TYR A 102 17.08 14.28 4.79
C TYR A 102 17.22 15.73 4.26
N SER A 103 17.98 15.92 3.18
CA SER A 103 18.22 17.22 2.55
C SER A 103 17.29 17.52 1.38
N ASP A 104 16.69 16.49 0.79
CA ASP A 104 15.84 16.59 -0.40
C ASP A 104 14.39 16.27 -0.03
N ILE A 105 13.70 17.30 0.44
CA ILE A 105 12.34 17.20 0.96
C ILE A 105 11.44 18.03 0.09
N ASP A 106 10.46 17.35 -0.50
CA ASP A 106 9.39 17.97 -1.26
C ASP A 106 8.09 17.95 -0.44
N PRO A 107 7.63 19.10 0.06
CA PRO A 107 6.34 19.18 0.76
C PRO A 107 5.14 18.82 -0.14
N ASN A 108 5.25 18.98 -1.46
CA ASN A 108 4.15 18.69 -2.38
C ASN A 108 4.09 17.22 -2.78
N GLN A 109 5.05 16.41 -2.32
CA GLN A 109 5.04 14.97 -2.54
C GLN A 109 3.80 14.34 -1.89
N ASP A 110 3.25 13.33 -2.56
CA ASP A 110 2.24 12.46 -1.97
C ASP A 110 2.78 11.80 -0.70
N SER A 111 1.96 11.79 0.35
CA SER A 111 2.30 11.15 1.61
C SER A 111 2.08 9.62 1.55
N GLY A 112 1.20 9.12 0.69
CA GLY A 112 0.78 7.71 0.67
C GLY A 112 -0.01 7.25 1.89
N ILE A 113 -0.30 8.16 2.84
CA ILE A 113 -1.12 7.86 4.01
C ILE A 113 -2.59 7.77 3.61
N ASN A 114 -3.26 6.72 4.08
CA ASN A 114 -4.71 6.58 3.97
C ASN A 114 -5.41 7.64 4.84
N ASP A 115 -6.49 8.23 4.34
CA ASP A 115 -7.37 9.19 5.03
C ASP A 115 -7.69 8.78 6.47
N VAL A 116 -7.93 7.48 6.72
CA VAL A 116 -8.25 6.95 8.06
C VAL A 116 -7.10 7.16 9.06
N ASN A 117 -5.86 7.07 8.59
CA ASN A 117 -4.65 7.18 9.41
C ASN A 117 -4.09 8.62 9.47
N ALA A 118 -4.55 9.50 8.57
CA ALA A 118 -4.07 10.87 8.47
C ALA A 118 -4.23 11.65 9.79
N LEU A 119 -5.37 11.51 10.45
CA LEU A 119 -5.65 12.21 11.71
C LEU A 119 -4.63 11.87 12.81
N ALA A 120 -4.21 10.61 12.90
CA ALA A 120 -3.24 10.18 13.89
C ALA A 120 -1.88 10.85 13.66
N VAL A 121 -1.46 10.98 12.40
CA VAL A 121 -0.22 11.66 12.02
C VAL A 121 -0.31 13.15 12.32
N VAL A 122 -1.40 13.82 11.92
CA VAL A 122 -1.64 15.25 12.15
C VAL A 122 -1.56 15.63 13.63
N LEU A 123 -2.32 14.93 14.49
CA LEU A 123 -2.39 15.24 15.92
C LEU A 123 -1.06 14.98 16.65
N ASN A 124 -0.36 13.90 16.29
CA ASN A 124 0.94 13.61 16.90
C ASN A 124 2.04 14.54 16.39
N LEU A 125 1.96 15.00 15.13
CA LEU A 125 2.85 16.01 14.60
C LEU A 125 2.65 17.35 15.31
N ALA A 126 1.40 17.80 15.48
CA ALA A 126 1.07 19.02 16.23
C ALA A 126 1.65 18.98 17.65
N LYS A 127 1.45 17.86 18.35
CA LYS A 127 2.05 17.60 19.69
C LYS A 127 3.57 17.68 19.68
N ALA A 128 4.23 17.19 18.63
CA ALA A 128 5.70 17.20 18.51
C ALA A 128 6.27 18.59 18.15
N LEU A 129 5.49 19.44 17.46
CA LEU A 129 5.88 20.78 17.05
C LEU A 129 5.69 21.83 18.15
N CYS A 130 4.66 21.72 19.00
CA CYS A 130 4.38 22.69 20.07
C CYS A 130 5.60 23.10 20.92
N PRO A 131 6.45 22.17 21.41
CA PRO A 131 7.62 22.52 22.21
C PRO A 131 8.64 23.39 21.47
N MET A 132 8.70 23.34 20.13
CA MET A 132 9.59 24.18 19.32
C MET A 132 9.23 25.67 19.41
N PHE A 133 7.96 25.96 19.70
CA PHE A 133 7.45 27.33 19.89
C PHE A 133 7.40 27.72 21.37
N GLY A 134 8.03 26.94 22.26
CA GLY A 134 8.05 27.22 23.70
C GLY A 134 6.68 27.06 24.39
N LYS A 135 5.74 26.38 23.73
CA LYS A 135 4.40 26.11 24.28
C LYS A 135 4.16 24.62 24.44
N GLN A 136 3.20 24.28 25.29
CA GLN A 136 2.70 22.92 25.41
C GLN A 136 1.47 22.76 24.54
N ALA A 137 1.29 21.59 23.93
CA ALA A 137 0.06 21.25 23.24
C ALA A 137 -1.11 21.20 24.24
N ASP A 138 -2.30 21.57 23.77
CA ASP A 138 -3.51 21.54 24.58
C ASP A 138 -3.76 20.13 25.17
N ARG A 139 -4.45 20.08 26.30
CA ARG A 139 -4.77 18.81 26.95
C ARG A 139 -5.64 17.92 26.04
N GLU A 140 -6.62 18.48 25.36
CA GLU A 140 -7.53 17.74 24.48
C GLU A 140 -6.76 17.16 23.28
N THR A 141 -5.96 17.98 22.59
CA THR A 141 -5.08 17.52 21.50
C THR A 141 -4.16 16.40 21.93
N ARG A 142 -3.59 16.45 23.15
CA ARG A 142 -2.73 15.35 23.66
C ARG A 142 -3.47 14.05 23.90
N VAL A 143 -4.72 14.11 24.38
CA VAL A 143 -5.58 12.94 24.58
C VAL A 143 -5.99 12.37 23.23
N ASN A 144 -6.46 13.22 22.31
CA ASN A 144 -6.87 12.82 20.97
C ASN A 144 -5.70 12.22 20.17
N ALA A 145 -4.50 12.82 20.26
CA ALA A 145 -3.29 12.28 19.65
C ALA A 145 -2.95 10.87 20.16
N LYS A 146 -3.15 10.63 21.46
CA LYS A 146 -2.95 9.30 22.06
C LYS A 146 -3.99 8.31 21.53
N THR A 147 -5.27 8.66 21.59
CA THR A 147 -6.36 7.78 21.12
C THR A 147 -6.23 7.47 19.63
N ALA A 148 -5.89 8.46 18.80
CA ALA A 148 -5.67 8.25 17.37
C ALA A 148 -4.44 7.37 17.09
N TYR A 149 -3.36 7.53 17.86
CA TYR A 149 -2.20 6.64 17.78
C TYR A 149 -2.52 5.21 18.21
N GLU A 150 -3.31 5.04 19.28
CA GLU A 150 -3.80 3.72 19.72
C GLU A 150 -4.72 3.08 18.67
N GLY A 151 -5.48 3.88 17.92
CA GLY A 151 -6.29 3.42 16.80
C GLY A 151 -5.50 2.96 15.56
N LEU A 152 -4.18 3.23 15.49
CA LEU A 152 -3.34 2.70 14.43
C LEU A 152 -2.98 1.22 14.63
N PHE A 153 -3.13 0.70 15.85
CA PHE A 153 -2.90 -0.71 16.11
C PHE A 153 -4.14 -1.51 15.71
N SER A 154 -3.90 -2.68 15.12
CA SER A 154 -4.99 -3.64 14.91
C SER A 154 -5.66 -3.94 16.25
N PRO A 155 -7.00 -3.85 16.35
CA PRO A 155 -7.72 -4.30 17.54
C PRO A 155 -7.62 -5.81 17.74
N GLU A 156 -7.19 -6.54 16.71
CA GLU A 156 -7.03 -7.98 16.72
C GLU A 156 -5.67 -8.34 17.32
N LEU A 157 -5.70 -9.01 18.47
CA LEU A 157 -4.49 -9.54 19.10
C LEU A 157 -4.03 -10.74 18.30
N THR A 158 -2.74 -10.79 17.94
CA THR A 158 -2.13 -11.99 17.37
C THR A 158 -2.38 -13.16 18.32
N MET A 159 -3.16 -14.14 17.88
CA MET A 159 -3.35 -15.36 18.63
C MET A 159 -2.03 -16.11 18.66
N ARG A 160 -1.59 -16.54 19.84
CA ARG A 160 -0.40 -17.38 19.96
C ARG A 160 -0.84 -18.82 19.95
N ASP A 161 -0.29 -19.57 19.02
CA ASP A 161 -0.43 -21.01 19.02
C ASP A 161 0.17 -21.59 20.30
N PRO A 162 -0.48 -22.59 20.92
CA PRO A 162 0.13 -23.34 22.00
C PRO A 162 1.38 -24.04 21.46
N THR A 163 2.45 -24.07 22.26
CA THR A 163 3.67 -24.77 21.84
C THR A 163 3.34 -26.25 21.60
N PRO A 164 3.85 -26.89 20.52
CA PRO A 164 3.58 -28.32 20.24
C PRO A 164 3.95 -29.27 21.39
N TYR A 165 4.81 -28.81 22.30
CA TYR A 165 5.29 -29.55 23.46
C TYR A 165 4.56 -29.21 24.77
N GLN A 166 3.50 -28.40 24.72
CA GLN A 166 2.74 -28.06 25.92
C GLN A 166 2.00 -29.31 26.41
N PRO A 167 2.31 -29.85 27.60
CA PRO A 167 1.60 -31.00 28.12
C PRO A 167 0.16 -30.58 28.43
N THR A 168 -0.79 -31.39 27.98
CA THR A 168 -2.23 -31.26 28.25
C THR A 168 -2.58 -31.30 29.74
N GLY A 169 -1.70 -31.90 30.54
CA GLY A 169 -1.84 -32.01 32.00
C GLY A 169 -2.78 -33.16 32.39
N ALA A 170 -2.45 -33.86 33.48
CA ALA A 170 -3.24 -35.00 33.97
C ALA A 170 -4.64 -34.63 34.49
N GLY A 171 -4.97 -33.34 34.55
CA GLY A 171 -6.29 -32.81 34.91
C GLY A 171 -7.25 -32.66 33.72
N GLU A 172 -6.78 -32.83 32.48
CA GLU A 172 -7.66 -32.81 31.30
C GLU A 172 -8.44 -34.12 31.20
N SER A 173 -9.70 -34.09 31.64
CA SER A 173 -10.57 -35.27 31.56
C SER A 173 -11.24 -35.38 30.18
N PHE A 174 -10.91 -36.44 29.43
CA PHE A 174 -11.47 -36.73 28.10
C PHE A 174 -13.02 -36.82 28.04
N PHE A 175 -13.70 -36.97 29.19
CA PHE A 175 -15.12 -37.30 29.26
C PHE A 175 -16.09 -36.10 29.18
N PHE A 176 -15.67 -34.88 29.54
CA PHE A 176 -16.39 -33.66 29.11
C PHE A 176 -15.89 -33.14 27.76
N GLY A 177 -14.86 -33.80 27.20
CA GLY A 177 -14.12 -33.32 26.04
C GLY A 177 -14.64 -33.74 24.66
N ASN A 178 -15.38 -34.83 24.55
CA ASN A 178 -15.62 -35.45 23.23
C ASN A 178 -16.86 -34.97 22.44
N ARG A 179 -17.60 -33.96 22.93
CA ARG A 179 -18.62 -33.27 22.11
C ARG A 179 -18.46 -31.75 22.00
N ILE A 180 -17.61 -31.15 22.84
CA ILE A 180 -17.35 -29.70 22.82
C ILE A 180 -15.83 -29.40 22.77
N SER A 181 -14.95 -30.32 23.22
CA SER A 181 -13.48 -30.09 23.30
C SER A 181 -12.67 -30.50 22.08
N GLY A 182 -13.29 -31.07 21.05
CA GLY A 182 -12.74 -31.02 19.69
C GLY A 182 -12.70 -29.60 19.11
N TYR A 183 -13.43 -28.67 19.74
CA TYR A 183 -13.38 -27.24 19.42
C TYR A 183 -12.50 -26.46 20.40
N CYS A 184 -12.49 -26.78 21.70
CA CYS A 184 -11.77 -26.00 22.73
C CYS A 184 -10.25 -25.81 22.51
N PHE A 185 -9.55 -26.79 21.94
CA PHE A 185 -8.11 -26.68 21.65
C PHE A 185 -7.78 -26.31 20.19
N ASN A 186 -8.72 -26.55 19.26
CA ASN A 186 -8.61 -26.04 17.89
C ASN A 186 -8.95 -24.54 17.78
N TYR A 187 -9.53 -23.94 18.83
CA TYR A 187 -9.70 -22.48 18.89
C TYR A 187 -8.38 -21.70 18.94
N PHE A 188 -7.24 -22.37 19.15
CA PHE A 188 -5.92 -21.72 19.14
C PHE A 188 -5.02 -22.20 18.01
N GLN A 189 -5.59 -22.82 16.97
CA GLN A 189 -4.89 -23.11 15.73
C GLN A 189 -5.71 -22.52 14.60
N THR A 190 -5.65 -21.20 14.44
CA THR A 190 -5.92 -20.67 13.10
C THR A 190 -4.74 -21.12 12.25
N LEU A 191 -5.02 -21.89 11.20
CA LEU A 191 -4.17 -21.79 10.02
C LEU A 191 -4.33 -20.35 9.58
N ASP A 192 -3.46 -19.46 10.05
CA ASP A 192 -3.41 -18.11 9.54
C ASP A 192 -3.02 -18.24 8.06
N GLU A 193 -4.03 -18.35 7.21
CA GLU A 193 -3.87 -18.19 5.76
C GLU A 193 -3.45 -16.76 5.46
N SER A 194 -3.72 -15.83 6.38
CA SER A 194 -3.31 -14.44 6.37
C SER A 194 -1.78 -14.33 6.42
N ALA A 195 -1.21 -13.57 5.48
CA ALA A 195 0.20 -13.18 5.57
C ALA A 195 0.47 -12.41 6.88
N PRO A 196 1.67 -12.50 7.44
CA PRO A 196 2.09 -11.57 8.48
C PRO A 196 1.93 -10.13 7.99
N ASP A 197 1.32 -9.29 8.82
CA ASP A 197 1.09 -7.86 8.53
C ASP A 197 2.39 -7.06 8.72
N TYR A 198 3.33 -7.28 7.79
CA TYR A 198 4.55 -6.49 7.65
C TYR A 198 4.38 -5.44 6.57
N CYS A 199 5.04 -4.30 6.72
CA CYS A 199 4.94 -3.20 5.75
C CYS A 199 5.54 -3.56 4.38
N THR A 200 6.32 -4.64 4.34
CA THR A 200 6.93 -5.19 3.12
C THR A 200 6.02 -6.17 2.39
N THR A 201 5.01 -6.72 3.07
CA THR A 201 4.03 -7.64 2.49
C THR A 201 3.21 -6.90 1.43
N LYS A 202 3.04 -7.53 0.26
CA LYS A 202 2.30 -6.97 -0.87
C LYS A 202 0.97 -7.69 -1.04
N ASP A 203 -0.12 -6.94 -1.10
CA ASP A 203 -1.44 -7.52 -1.37
C ASP A 203 -1.63 -7.72 -2.87
N ILE A 204 -2.12 -8.89 -3.28
CA ILE A 204 -2.47 -9.21 -4.67
C ILE A 204 -3.80 -9.96 -4.71
N ILE A 205 -4.69 -9.61 -5.64
CA ILE A 205 -5.98 -10.31 -5.78
C ILE A 205 -5.79 -11.59 -6.62
N THR A 206 -6.48 -12.68 -6.29
CA THR A 206 -6.44 -13.93 -7.08
C THR A 206 -6.80 -13.67 -8.55
N GLY A 207 -5.92 -14.07 -9.47
CA GLY A 207 -6.06 -13.88 -10.91
C GLY A 207 -5.60 -12.51 -11.44
N GLN A 208 -5.36 -11.52 -10.57
CA GLN A 208 -4.80 -10.23 -10.96
C GLN A 208 -3.32 -10.39 -11.32
N ILE A 209 -2.89 -9.63 -12.34
CA ILE A 209 -1.49 -9.51 -12.74
C ILE A 209 -1.05 -8.09 -12.39
N GLU A 210 0.06 -7.98 -11.68
CA GLU A 210 0.59 -6.69 -11.23
C GLU A 210 2.13 -6.70 -11.19
N PHE A 211 2.71 -5.50 -11.23
CA PHE A 211 4.16 -5.29 -11.26
C PHE A 211 4.67 -4.88 -9.89
N TYR A 212 5.66 -5.62 -9.38
CA TYR A 212 6.28 -5.36 -8.08
C TYR A 212 7.77 -5.11 -8.26
N GLY A 213 8.26 -3.97 -7.78
CA GLY A 213 9.68 -3.65 -7.77
C GLY A 213 10.33 -4.01 -6.44
N VAL A 214 11.42 -4.77 -6.49
CA VAL A 214 12.29 -5.08 -5.35
C VAL A 214 13.56 -4.23 -5.45
N ASP A 215 13.85 -3.46 -4.40
CA ASP A 215 14.99 -2.55 -4.35
C ASP A 215 16.19 -3.18 -3.64
N PHE A 216 17.31 -3.32 -4.36
CA PHE A 216 18.57 -3.84 -3.81
C PHE A 216 19.62 -2.76 -3.55
N SER A 217 19.25 -1.47 -3.64
CA SER A 217 20.17 -0.34 -3.47
C SER A 217 20.91 -0.38 -2.12
N ALA A 218 20.23 -0.75 -1.04
CA ALA A 218 20.83 -0.84 0.29
C ALA A 218 22.00 -1.83 0.34
N TYR A 219 21.87 -2.99 -0.31
CA TYR A 219 22.90 -4.03 -0.36
C TYR A 219 24.03 -3.70 -1.34
N LEU A 220 23.69 -3.13 -2.49
CA LEU A 220 24.66 -2.72 -3.50
C LEU A 220 25.55 -1.57 -3.00
N ASN A 221 25.02 -0.66 -2.19
CA ASN A 221 25.76 0.45 -1.62
C ASN A 221 26.75 0.04 -0.51
N GLU A 222 26.80 -1.23 -0.08
CA GLU A 222 27.81 -1.71 0.87
C GLU A 222 29.21 -1.79 0.26
N VAL A 223 29.31 -2.00 -1.06
CA VAL A 223 30.58 -2.12 -1.79
C VAL A 223 30.56 -1.19 -2.99
N ASP A 224 31.49 -0.23 -3.01
CA ASP A 224 31.56 0.77 -4.08
C ASP A 224 31.71 0.12 -5.46
N GLY A 225 30.75 0.43 -6.34
CA GLY A 225 30.75 -0.03 -7.74
C GLY A 225 30.20 -1.44 -7.98
N ASP A 226 29.60 -2.08 -6.96
CA ASP A 226 28.98 -3.39 -7.16
C ASP A 226 27.66 -3.27 -7.94
N LEU A 227 27.51 -4.11 -8.95
CA LEU A 227 26.31 -4.17 -9.79
C LEU A 227 25.70 -5.58 -9.74
N ILE A 228 24.41 -5.69 -10.04
CA ILE A 228 23.74 -6.99 -10.21
C ILE A 228 24.28 -7.62 -11.50
N PHE A 229 24.91 -8.79 -11.38
CA PHE A 229 25.47 -9.55 -12.50
C PHE A 229 24.45 -10.54 -13.08
N SER A 230 23.74 -11.25 -12.21
CA SER A 230 22.66 -12.17 -12.58
C SER A 230 21.65 -12.27 -11.44
N PHE A 231 20.43 -12.68 -11.75
CA PHE A 231 19.40 -12.94 -10.74
C PHE A 231 18.55 -14.15 -11.11
N THR A 232 17.98 -14.80 -10.10
CA THR A 232 17.03 -15.91 -10.23
C THR A 232 15.82 -15.64 -9.35
N VAL A 233 14.63 -15.99 -9.84
CA VAL A 233 13.36 -15.82 -9.13
C VAL A 233 12.69 -17.18 -9.03
N GLU A 234 12.27 -17.56 -7.82
CA GLU A 234 11.53 -18.80 -7.56
C GLU A 234 10.06 -18.48 -7.21
N ASP A 235 9.14 -19.16 -7.88
CA ASP A 235 7.69 -19.04 -7.65
C ASP A 235 7.28 -19.48 -6.24
N GLY A 236 6.25 -18.85 -5.70
CA GLY A 236 5.60 -19.27 -4.46
C GLY A 236 4.37 -20.15 -4.73
N GLU A 237 3.87 -20.85 -3.70
CA GLU A 237 2.67 -21.70 -3.84
C GLU A 237 1.43 -20.88 -4.25
N GLY A 238 1.32 -19.63 -3.77
CA GLY A 238 0.18 -18.75 -4.03
C GLY A 238 0.41 -17.70 -5.11
N VAL A 239 1.65 -17.49 -5.58
CA VAL A 239 1.99 -16.44 -6.55
C VAL A 239 2.88 -17.01 -7.65
N LYS A 240 2.45 -16.83 -8.90
CA LYS A 240 3.19 -17.27 -10.08
C LYS A 240 3.87 -16.08 -10.75
N ILE A 241 5.17 -16.18 -11.02
CA ILE A 241 5.90 -15.16 -11.77
C ILE A 241 5.76 -15.44 -13.26
N LEU A 242 5.25 -14.44 -13.99
CA LEU A 242 5.07 -14.51 -15.45
C LEU A 242 6.32 -14.06 -16.17
N ASP A 243 6.89 -12.94 -15.73
CA ASP A 243 8.12 -12.37 -16.26
C ASP A 243 8.89 -11.64 -15.15
N SER A 244 10.20 -11.46 -15.37
CA SER A 244 11.05 -10.70 -14.48
C SER A 244 12.16 -10.01 -15.25
N PHE A 245 12.37 -8.73 -14.96
CA PHE A 245 13.40 -7.94 -15.64
C PHE A 245 14.11 -6.99 -14.67
N GLN A 246 15.40 -6.79 -14.93
CA GLN A 246 16.21 -5.85 -14.17
C GLN A 246 16.13 -4.44 -14.79
N SER A 247 15.94 -3.43 -13.95
CA SER A 247 16.04 -2.02 -14.32
C SER A 247 16.96 -1.30 -13.33
N GLY A 248 18.25 -1.19 -13.67
CA GLY A 248 19.25 -0.62 -12.77
C GLY A 248 19.47 -1.46 -11.52
N GLN A 249 19.12 -0.89 -10.35
CA GLN A 249 19.22 -1.52 -9.03
C GLN A 249 17.92 -2.21 -8.57
N TYR A 250 16.88 -2.16 -9.41
CA TYR A 250 15.57 -2.74 -9.14
C TYR A 250 15.35 -4.02 -9.96
N ILE A 251 14.75 -5.02 -9.33
CA ILE A 251 14.19 -6.19 -10.02
C ILE A 251 12.67 -6.01 -10.06
N ASN A 252 12.11 -5.90 -11.27
CA ASN A 252 10.66 -5.82 -11.47
C ASN A 252 10.13 -7.21 -11.75
N LEU A 253 9.11 -7.61 -10.99
CA LEU A 253 8.43 -8.89 -11.06
C LEU A 253 7.03 -8.66 -11.63
N GLU A 254 6.69 -9.35 -12.72
CA GLU A 254 5.30 -9.46 -13.18
C GLU A 254 4.70 -10.71 -12.52
N ALA A 255 3.90 -10.49 -11.48
CA ALA A 255 3.36 -11.55 -10.64
C ALA A 255 1.84 -11.70 -10.84
N GLN A 256 1.38 -12.95 -10.87
CA GLN A 256 -0.04 -13.31 -10.93
C GLN A 256 -0.47 -13.99 -9.62
N GLY A 257 -1.56 -13.50 -9.02
CA GLY A 257 -2.17 -14.13 -7.84
C GLY A 257 -2.78 -15.49 -8.20
N GLY A 258 -2.41 -16.55 -7.48
CA GLY A 258 -2.86 -17.92 -7.67
C GLY A 258 -3.82 -18.38 -6.58
N LYS A 259 -3.27 -19.01 -5.53
CA LYS A 259 -4.03 -19.55 -4.38
C LYS A 259 -4.13 -18.48 -3.28
N VAL A 260 -5.32 -18.32 -2.71
CA VAL A 260 -5.58 -17.43 -1.57
C VAL A 260 -4.67 -17.81 -0.40
N GLY A 261 -4.14 -16.78 0.26
CA GLY A 261 -3.31 -16.91 1.46
C GLY A 261 -1.89 -16.37 1.30
N PHE A 262 -1.05 -16.66 2.29
CA PHE A 262 0.34 -16.24 2.33
C PHE A 262 1.19 -16.99 1.31
N SER A 263 1.96 -16.24 0.53
CA SER A 263 2.94 -16.79 -0.40
C SER A 263 4.22 -15.99 -0.36
N GLN A 264 5.36 -16.67 -0.47
CA GLN A 264 6.67 -16.03 -0.56
C GLN A 264 7.28 -16.30 -1.92
N VAL A 265 7.88 -15.27 -2.51
CA VAL A 265 8.68 -15.36 -3.73
C VAL A 265 10.12 -15.10 -3.35
N LEU A 266 11.02 -16.03 -3.67
CA LEU A 266 12.44 -15.88 -3.38
C LEU A 266 13.15 -15.24 -4.58
N VAL A 267 13.76 -14.08 -4.36
CA VAL A 267 14.60 -13.41 -5.35
C VAL A 267 16.05 -13.52 -4.90
N THR A 268 16.86 -14.22 -5.68
CA THR A 268 18.30 -14.34 -5.40
C THR A 268 19.09 -13.56 -6.43
N ILE A 269 19.87 -12.57 -5.96
CA ILE A 269 20.78 -11.80 -6.83
C ILE A 269 22.21 -12.26 -6.62
N THR A 270 22.99 -12.27 -7.70
CA THR A 270 24.45 -12.43 -7.68
C THR A 270 25.09 -11.15 -8.20
N THR A 271 26.03 -10.59 -7.45
CA THR A 271 26.68 -9.33 -7.82
C THR A 271 27.98 -9.55 -8.59
N THR A 272 28.53 -8.48 -9.17
CA THR A 272 29.82 -8.49 -9.88
C THR A 272 31.00 -8.91 -9.01
N SER A 273 30.92 -8.65 -7.69
CA SER A 273 31.90 -9.12 -6.71
C SER A 273 31.75 -10.60 -6.32
N GLY A 274 30.72 -11.29 -6.84
CA GLY A 274 30.42 -12.69 -6.54
C GLY A 274 29.63 -12.90 -5.26
N ARG A 275 29.11 -11.83 -4.64
CA ARG A 275 28.24 -11.94 -3.47
C ARG A 275 26.85 -12.42 -3.89
N VAL A 276 26.19 -13.21 -3.04
CA VAL A 276 24.85 -13.73 -3.27
C VAL A 276 23.94 -13.28 -2.14
N LEU A 277 22.80 -12.68 -2.48
CA LEU A 277 21.78 -12.25 -1.53
C LEU A 277 20.42 -12.87 -1.88
N PRO A 278 19.91 -13.81 -1.07
CA PRO A 278 18.53 -14.25 -1.13
C PRO A 278 17.62 -13.26 -0.39
N GLU A 279 16.61 -12.72 -1.06
CA GLU A 279 15.59 -11.82 -0.50
C GLU A 279 14.19 -12.42 -0.68
N ASN A 280 13.42 -12.48 0.40
CA ASN A 280 12.05 -12.99 0.38
C ASN A 280 11.05 -11.85 0.18
N VAL A 281 10.27 -11.91 -0.89
CA VAL A 281 9.15 -11.01 -1.12
C VAL A 281 7.88 -11.68 -0.63
N ASN A 282 7.28 -11.10 0.40
CA ASN A 282 6.05 -11.60 1.01
C ASN A 282 4.84 -11.07 0.23
N PHE A 283 3.94 -11.98 -0.14
CA PHE A 283 2.66 -11.66 -0.77
C PHE A 283 1.50 -12.17 0.08
N ASN A 284 0.44 -11.36 0.13
CA ASN A 284 -0.84 -11.70 0.71
C ASN A 284 -1.86 -11.80 -0.42
N VAL A 285 -2.27 -13.03 -0.76
CA VAL A 285 -3.18 -13.26 -1.88
C VAL A 285 -4.62 -13.20 -1.39
N ILE A 286 -5.37 -12.18 -1.81
CA ILE A 286 -6.75 -11.91 -1.38
C ILE A 286 -7.72 -12.50 -2.41
N ALA A 287 -8.82 -13.10 -1.95
CA ALA A 287 -9.88 -13.60 -2.83
C ALA A 287 -10.60 -12.45 -3.56
N THR A 288 -10.98 -12.66 -4.83
CA THR A 288 -11.82 -11.75 -5.64
C THR A 288 -13.24 -11.60 -5.11
#